data_AF-A0A926JTN9-F1
#
_entry.id   AF-A0A926JTN9-F1
#
_cell.length_a   1.000
_cell.length_b   1.000
_cell.length_c   1.000
_cell.angle_alpha   90.00
_cell.angle_beta   90.00
_cell.angle_gamma   90.00
#
_symmetry.space_group_name_H-M   'P 1'
#
loop_
_entity.id
_entity.type
_entity.pdbx_description
1 polymer ?
#
loop_
_entity_poly.entity_id
_entity_poly.type
_entity_poly.pdbx_seq_one_letter_code
_entity_poly.pdbx_strand_id
1 'polypeptide(L)'
;MWTTSKNDITKLNDETYNESFRGKFNDLDGAKYRKQLEKTFIRNMFPTKGIASGDLFDINKDYDYKEFIDIIKTSGAEAVLVIKRVSWEQTQHIDGVDGDISTRYEPNARFHIYLIDMATLENQWIATSSVEGDFYAGYGTVNNNLARKVIRKLRKERYIAGKELKRMMSN
;
A
#
# COMPACT_ATOMS: atom_id res chain seq x y z
N MET A 1 -29.60 8.46 1.35
CA MET A 1 -28.41 9.34 1.29
C MET A 1 -27.46 8.88 2.38
N TRP A 2 -26.40 8.17 2.00
CA TRP A 2 -25.40 7.60 2.91
C TRP A 2 -24.09 8.32 2.64
N THR A 3 -23.49 8.84 3.71
CA THR A 3 -22.21 9.55 3.66
C THR A 3 -21.18 8.68 4.37
N THR A 4 -20.13 8.32 3.64
CA THR A 4 -18.93 7.64 4.11
C THR A 4 -17.82 8.68 4.26
N SER A 5 -17.40 9.03 5.47
CA SER A 5 -15.96 9.14 5.77
C SER A 5 -15.67 9.59 7.20
N LYS A 6 -14.62 8.96 7.75
CA LYS A 6 -13.57 9.60 8.55
C LYS A 6 -12.26 8.97 8.09
N ASN A 7 -11.45 9.46 7.17
CA ASN A 7 -11.42 10.60 6.26
C ASN A 7 -10.74 10.01 5.01
N ASP A 8 -11.31 10.14 3.82
CA ASP A 8 -10.54 9.85 2.62
C ASP A 8 -9.41 10.87 2.51
N ILE A 9 -8.23 10.42 2.10
CA ILE A 9 -7.08 11.31 1.94
C ILE A 9 -7.27 12.04 0.62
N THR A 10 -7.88 13.22 0.68
CA THR A 10 -8.07 14.11 -0.49
C THR A 10 -6.86 15.02 -0.69
N LYS A 11 -6.21 15.42 0.40
CA LYS A 11 -5.02 16.28 0.40
C LYS A 11 -4.06 15.92 1.52
N LEU A 12 -2.77 16.06 1.29
CA LEU A 12 -1.71 15.86 2.28
C LEU A 12 -1.30 17.20 2.90
N ASN A 13 -2.14 17.70 3.82
CA ASN A 13 -1.87 18.87 4.66
C ASN A 13 -1.51 18.44 6.09
N ASP A 14 -1.13 19.40 6.94
CA ASP A 14 -0.75 19.15 8.34
C ASP A 14 -1.86 18.44 9.14
N GLU A 15 -3.11 18.85 8.97
CA GLU A 15 -4.27 18.20 9.60
C GLU A 15 -4.37 16.71 9.22
N THR A 16 -4.41 16.42 7.91
CA THR A 16 -4.52 15.05 7.41
C THR A 16 -3.30 14.21 7.79
N TYR A 17 -2.11 14.82 7.83
CA TYR A 17 -0.88 14.18 8.29
C TYR A 17 -0.99 13.74 9.75
N ASN A 18 -1.35 14.65 10.64
CA ASN A 18 -1.49 14.36 12.06
C ASN A 18 -2.57 13.31 12.33
N GLU A 19 -3.67 13.33 11.57
CA GLU A 19 -4.74 12.36 11.74
C GLU A 19 -4.41 10.97 11.16
N SER A 20 -3.77 10.91 9.99
CA SER A 20 -3.69 9.66 9.21
C SER A 20 -2.30 9.03 9.18
N PHE A 21 -1.24 9.78 9.44
CA PHE A 21 0.14 9.33 9.23
C PHE A 21 0.97 9.37 10.50
N ARG A 22 1.00 10.51 11.22
CA ARG A 22 1.91 10.72 12.34
C ARG A 22 1.85 9.58 13.36
N GLY A 23 3.00 8.98 13.66
CA GLY A 23 3.14 7.84 14.57
C GLY A 23 2.54 6.51 14.09
N LYS A 24 1.96 6.44 12.88
CA LYS A 24 1.28 5.24 12.35
C LYS A 24 2.01 4.55 11.20
N PHE A 25 2.91 5.25 10.50
CA PHE A 25 3.57 4.69 9.31
C PHE A 25 4.93 4.04 9.60
N ASN A 26 5.60 4.43 10.69
CA ASN A 26 6.95 4.01 11.05
C ASN A 26 7.05 3.28 12.40
N ASP A 27 5.95 2.67 12.86
CA ASP A 27 5.94 1.87 14.10
C ASP A 27 6.71 0.56 13.93
N LEU A 28 7.20 0.04 15.06
CA LEU A 28 7.97 -1.22 15.12
C LEU A 28 7.11 -2.45 14.80
N ASP A 29 5.87 -2.48 15.27
CA ASP A 29 4.97 -3.64 15.11
C ASP A 29 4.64 -3.89 13.64
N GLY A 30 4.45 -2.82 12.87
CA GLY A 30 4.19 -2.82 11.44
C GLY A 30 5.44 -2.98 10.56
N ALA A 31 6.65 -2.84 11.11
CA ALA A 31 7.88 -2.73 10.32
C ALA A 31 8.14 -3.95 9.41
N LYS A 32 7.93 -5.17 9.92
CA LYS A 32 8.10 -6.41 9.14
C LYS A 32 7.11 -6.48 7.98
N TYR A 33 5.86 -6.14 8.22
CA TYR A 33 4.81 -6.13 7.19
C TYR A 33 5.08 -5.04 6.14
N ARG A 34 5.40 -3.82 6.58
CA ARG A 34 5.76 -2.67 5.73
C ARG A 34 6.90 -3.01 4.79
N LYS A 35 8.01 -3.54 5.31
CA LYS A 35 9.17 -3.93 4.50
C LYS A 35 8.82 -4.94 3.41
N GLN A 36 7.98 -5.93 3.73
CA GLN A 36 7.53 -6.91 2.73
C GLN A 36 6.61 -6.28 1.67
N LEU A 37 5.70 -5.40 2.09
CA LEU A 37 4.81 -4.67 1.20
C LEU A 37 5.60 -3.78 0.24
N GLU A 38 6.50 -2.94 0.75
CA GLU A 38 7.36 -2.04 -0.03
C GLU A 38 8.19 -2.80 -1.06
N LYS A 39 8.92 -3.84 -0.62
CA LYS A 39 9.71 -4.70 -1.51
C LYS A 39 8.85 -5.26 -2.64
N THR A 40 7.62 -5.65 -2.33
CA THR A 40 6.69 -6.22 -3.30
C THR A 40 6.20 -5.18 -4.29
N PHE A 41 5.81 -3.99 -3.82
CA PHE A 41 5.36 -2.90 -4.68
C PHE A 41 6.47 -2.39 -5.60
N ILE A 42 7.65 -2.09 -5.04
CA ILE A 42 8.82 -1.58 -5.79
C ILE A 42 9.19 -2.55 -6.92
N ARG A 43 9.26 -3.85 -6.63
CA ARG A 43 9.53 -4.87 -7.65
C ARG A 43 8.49 -4.87 -8.78
N ASN A 44 7.23 -4.61 -8.47
CA ASN A 44 6.16 -4.60 -9.46
C ASN A 44 6.06 -3.28 -10.24
N MET A 45 6.57 -2.16 -9.71
CA MET A 45 6.48 -0.82 -10.31
C MET A 45 7.36 -0.61 -11.55
N PHE A 46 8.42 -1.41 -11.73
CA PHE A 46 9.36 -1.30 -12.86
C PHE A 46 8.65 -1.11 -14.23
N PRO A 47 9.04 -0.14 -15.07
CA PRO A 47 10.27 0.66 -15.00
C PRO A 47 10.16 1.91 -14.12
N THR A 48 9.02 2.16 -13.49
CA THR A 48 8.88 3.27 -12.54
C THR A 48 9.73 2.98 -11.31
N LYS A 49 10.60 3.92 -10.94
CA LYS A 49 11.43 3.82 -9.73
C LYS A 49 10.54 4.01 -8.50
N GLY A 50 10.56 3.05 -7.60
CA GLY A 50 9.95 3.19 -6.28
C GLY A 50 11.01 3.46 -5.22
N ILE A 51 10.64 4.23 -4.19
CA ILE A 51 11.46 4.50 -3.00
C ILE A 51 10.70 3.93 -1.80
N ALA A 52 11.35 3.12 -0.97
CA ALA A 52 10.71 2.56 0.22
C ALA A 52 10.63 3.63 1.31
N SER A 53 9.51 3.69 2.05
CA SER A 53 9.42 4.60 3.20
C SER A 53 10.39 4.20 4.31
N GLY A 54 10.68 2.89 4.45
CA GLY A 54 11.70 2.39 5.37
C GLY A 54 13.14 2.83 5.06
N ASP A 55 13.42 3.35 3.86
CA ASP A 55 14.72 3.93 3.51
C ASP A 55 14.78 5.44 3.83
N LEU A 56 13.62 6.08 4.06
CA LEU A 56 13.49 7.52 4.31
C LEU A 56 13.25 7.86 5.78
N PHE A 57 12.63 6.95 6.53
CA PHE A 57 12.16 7.22 7.89
C PHE A 57 12.62 6.15 8.87
N ASP A 58 13.19 6.62 9.98
CA ASP A 58 13.61 5.78 11.10
C ASP A 58 12.41 5.21 11.85
N ILE A 59 12.56 3.99 12.37
CA ILE A 59 11.54 3.33 13.18
C ILE A 59 11.34 4.08 14.50
N ASN A 60 10.08 4.27 14.91
CA ASN A 60 9.67 4.92 16.17
C ASN A 60 10.13 6.37 16.36
N LYS A 61 10.68 7.02 15.33
CA LYS A 61 10.98 8.45 15.37
C LYS A 61 9.73 9.26 15.05
N ASP A 62 9.38 10.22 15.91
CA ASP A 62 8.32 11.17 15.58
C ASP A 62 8.87 12.20 14.58
N TYR A 63 8.11 12.46 13.53
CA TYR A 63 8.42 13.48 12.53
C TYR A 63 7.25 14.45 12.52
N ASP A 64 7.51 15.74 12.49
CA ASP A 64 6.43 16.69 12.23
C ASP A 64 6.08 16.72 10.72
N TYR A 65 4.97 17.40 10.37
CA TYR A 65 4.52 17.48 8.99
C TYR A 65 5.57 18.08 8.05
N LYS A 66 6.30 19.11 8.51
CA LYS A 66 7.28 19.82 7.70
C LYS A 66 8.47 18.91 7.43
N GLU A 67 9.00 18.26 8.45
CA GLU A 67 10.09 17.28 8.32
C GLU A 67 9.69 16.13 7.39
N PHE A 68 8.47 15.60 7.55
CA PHE A 68 7.94 14.54 6.71
C PHE A 68 7.91 14.92 5.23
N ILE A 69 7.37 16.10 4.91
CA ILE A 69 7.31 16.60 3.52
C ILE A 69 8.70 16.90 2.97
N ASP A 70 9.58 17.50 3.76
CA ASP A 70 10.93 17.86 3.34
C ASP A 70 11.74 16.59 3.00
N ILE A 71 11.67 15.54 3.82
CA ILE A 71 12.31 14.25 3.55
C ILE A 71 11.83 13.65 2.22
N ILE A 72 10.52 13.64 1.97
CA ILE A 72 9.96 13.09 0.72
C ILE A 72 10.42 13.92 -0.48
N LYS A 73 10.40 15.25 -0.40
CA LYS A 73 10.87 16.13 -1.47
C LYS A 73 12.36 15.94 -1.76
N THR A 74 13.20 15.85 -0.73
CA THR A 74 14.63 15.61 -0.89
C THR A 74 14.95 14.24 -1.48
N SER A 75 14.07 13.24 -1.29
CA SER A 75 14.23 11.93 -1.91
C SER A 75 14.06 11.94 -3.45
N GLY A 76 13.50 13.01 -4.01
CA GLY A 76 13.16 13.12 -5.43
C GLY A 76 11.90 12.35 -5.83
N ALA A 77 11.07 11.95 -4.86
CA ALA A 77 9.78 11.32 -5.14
C ALA A 77 8.79 12.35 -5.71
N GLU A 78 8.20 12.03 -6.86
CA GLU A 78 7.19 12.86 -7.53
C GLU A 78 5.78 12.59 -6.98
N ALA A 79 5.56 11.41 -6.42
CA ALA A 79 4.29 11.00 -5.84
C ALA A 79 4.48 10.05 -4.66
N VAL A 80 3.50 10.01 -3.76
CA VAL A 80 3.45 9.09 -2.61
C VAL A 80 2.29 8.13 -2.80
N LEU A 81 2.60 6.83 -2.80
CA LEU A 81 1.59 5.78 -2.79
C LEU A 81 1.29 5.37 -1.34
N VAL A 82 0.08 5.67 -0.87
CA VAL A 82 -0.38 5.33 0.48
C VAL A 82 -1.24 4.08 0.41
N ILE A 83 -0.92 3.09 1.25
CA ILE A 83 -1.70 1.84 1.36
C ILE A 83 -2.19 1.73 2.80
N LYS A 84 -3.49 1.98 2.99
CA LYS A 84 -4.16 1.93 4.30
C LYS A 84 -4.94 0.62 4.40
N ARG A 85 -4.58 -0.24 5.36
CA ARG A 85 -5.38 -1.43 5.69
C ARG A 85 -6.63 -1.01 6.44
N VAL A 86 -7.80 -1.40 5.95
CA VAL A 86 -9.12 -1.07 6.53
C VAL A 86 -9.64 -2.20 7.40
N SER A 87 -9.54 -3.45 6.92
CA SER A 87 -9.92 -4.62 7.69
C SER A 87 -8.98 -5.79 7.40
N TRP A 88 -8.90 -6.70 8.37
CA TRP A 88 -8.25 -7.99 8.27
C TRP A 88 -9.13 -9.02 8.98
N GLU A 89 -9.70 -9.93 8.21
CA GLU A 89 -10.62 -10.96 8.67
C GLU A 89 -10.05 -12.32 8.28
N GLN A 90 -10.40 -13.37 9.02
CA GLN A 90 -10.08 -14.74 8.69
C GLN A 90 -11.38 -15.52 8.58
N THR A 91 -11.67 -16.07 7.40
CA THR A 91 -12.81 -16.97 7.24
C THR A 91 -12.35 -18.38 7.62
N GLN A 92 -13.02 -18.97 8.60
CA GLN A 92 -12.77 -20.35 9.01
C GLN A 92 -13.64 -21.30 8.18
N HIS A 93 -13.03 -22.30 7.57
CA HIS A 93 -13.71 -23.43 6.93
C HIS A 93 -13.41 -24.70 7.70
N ILE A 94 -14.44 -25.49 8.02
CA ILE A 94 -14.30 -26.76 8.73
C ILE A 94 -14.71 -27.85 7.75
N ASP A 95 -13.75 -28.63 7.29
CA ASP A 95 -13.99 -29.76 6.40
C ASP A 95 -13.72 -31.05 7.15
N GLY A 96 -14.71 -31.95 7.18
CA GLY A 96 -14.59 -33.30 7.74
C GLY A 96 -14.75 -34.34 6.66
N VAL A 97 -13.75 -35.20 6.47
CA VAL A 97 -13.84 -36.41 5.62
C VAL A 97 -13.33 -37.59 6.46
N ASP A 98 -14.15 -38.63 6.59
CA ASP A 98 -13.80 -39.89 7.29
C ASP A 98 -13.22 -39.73 8.71
N GLY A 99 -13.77 -38.81 9.51
CA GLY A 99 -13.40 -38.65 10.93
C GLY A 99 -12.20 -37.73 11.17
N ASP A 100 -11.46 -37.34 10.13
CA ASP A 100 -10.44 -36.29 10.21
C ASP A 100 -11.09 -34.91 10.00
N ILE A 101 -11.04 -34.08 11.05
CA ILE A 101 -11.49 -32.68 11.02
C ILE A 101 -10.31 -31.80 10.63
N SER A 102 -10.39 -31.17 9.47
CA SER A 102 -9.46 -30.11 9.06
C SER A 102 -10.10 -28.75 9.26
N THR A 103 -9.42 -27.85 9.98
CA THR A 103 -9.80 -26.44 10.07
C THR A 103 -8.91 -25.62 9.16
N ARG A 104 -9.50 -24.78 8.32
CA ARG A 104 -8.81 -23.94 7.32
C ARG A 104 -9.14 -22.48 7.58
N TYR A 105 -8.18 -21.58 7.35
CA TYR A 105 -8.35 -20.13 7.53
C TYR A 105 -7.94 -19.39 6.26
N GLU A 106 -8.84 -18.58 5.71
CA GLU A 106 -8.58 -17.74 4.54
C GLU A 106 -8.50 -16.27 4.96
N PRO A 107 -7.34 -15.59 4.80
CA PRO A 107 -7.22 -14.19 5.15
C PRO A 107 -7.92 -13.31 4.11
N ASN A 108 -8.84 -12.48 4.57
CA ASN A 108 -9.56 -11.48 3.81
C ASN A 108 -9.14 -10.09 4.27
N ALA A 109 -8.54 -9.31 3.38
CA ALA A 109 -8.03 -7.99 3.71
C ALA A 109 -8.56 -6.94 2.73
N ARG A 110 -9.06 -5.83 3.28
CA ARG A 110 -9.49 -4.66 2.51
C ARG A 110 -8.51 -3.52 2.69
N PHE A 111 -8.16 -2.87 1.59
CA PHE A 111 -7.23 -1.76 1.55
C PHE A 111 -7.84 -0.57 0.83
N HIS A 112 -7.62 0.63 1.36
CA HIS A 112 -7.75 1.88 0.62
C HIS A 112 -6.37 2.31 0.16
N ILE A 113 -6.27 2.68 -1.11
CA ILE A 113 -5.02 3.09 -1.74
C ILE A 113 -5.21 4.49 -2.31
N TYR A 114 -4.21 5.34 -2.07
CA TYR A 114 -4.20 6.73 -2.51
C TYR A 114 -2.87 7.02 -3.21
N LEU A 115 -2.90 7.77 -4.32
CA LEU A 115 -1.70 8.30 -4.98
C LEU A 115 -1.73 9.82 -4.84
N ILE A 116 -0.78 10.35 -4.09
CA ILE A 116 -0.69 11.78 -3.76
C ILE A 116 0.43 12.37 -4.60
N ASP A 117 0.14 13.42 -5.35
CA ASP A 117 1.14 14.16 -6.12
C ASP A 117 1.93 15.10 -5.21
N MET A 118 3.27 15.08 -5.29
CA MET A 118 4.11 15.85 -4.36
C MET A 118 4.22 17.34 -4.71
N ALA A 119 3.85 17.75 -5.92
CA ALA A 119 3.84 19.16 -6.32
C ALA A 119 2.61 19.89 -5.79
N THR A 120 1.44 19.26 -5.90
CA THR A 120 0.13 19.80 -5.50
C THR A 120 -0.30 19.38 -4.09
N LEU A 121 0.26 18.26 -3.59
CA LEU A 121 -0.16 17.56 -2.37
C LEU A 121 -1.61 17.05 -2.42
N GLU A 122 -2.19 16.99 -3.61
CA GLU A 122 -3.55 16.51 -3.83
C GLU A 122 -3.55 15.03 -4.21
N ASN A 123 -4.60 14.34 -3.81
CA ASN A 123 -4.83 12.97 -4.24
C ASN A 123 -5.25 12.95 -5.71
N GLN A 124 -4.44 12.30 -6.54
CA GLN A 124 -4.69 12.16 -7.97
C GLN A 124 -5.40 10.85 -8.32
N TRP A 125 -5.40 9.87 -7.42
CA TRP A 125 -5.97 8.56 -7.67
C TRP A 125 -6.33 7.82 -6.39
N ILE A 126 -7.55 7.30 -6.34
CA ILE A 126 -8.06 6.49 -5.23
C ILE A 126 -8.53 5.12 -5.73
N ALA A 127 -8.25 4.08 -4.96
CA ALA A 127 -8.85 2.78 -5.17
C ALA A 127 -9.10 2.04 -3.87
N THR A 128 -10.11 1.17 -3.90
CA THR A 128 -10.25 0.10 -2.92
C THR A 128 -9.79 -1.21 -3.55
N SER A 129 -9.12 -2.05 -2.76
CA SER A 129 -8.78 -3.41 -3.16
C SER A 129 -9.06 -4.38 -2.03
N SER A 130 -9.83 -5.42 -2.33
CA SER A 130 -9.95 -6.60 -1.49
C SER A 130 -9.01 -7.69 -2.00
N VAL A 131 -8.32 -8.34 -1.06
CA VAL A 131 -7.46 -9.49 -1.34
C VAL A 131 -7.86 -10.63 -0.45
N GLU A 132 -8.17 -11.73 -1.10
CA GLU A 132 -8.47 -13.02 -0.50
C GLU A 132 -7.19 -13.85 -0.67
N GLY A 133 -6.71 -14.42 0.44
CA GLY A 133 -5.61 -15.37 0.43
C GLY A 133 -6.13 -16.80 0.39
N ASP A 134 -5.38 -17.66 -0.29
CA ASP A 134 -5.57 -19.11 -0.22
C ASP A 134 -5.04 -19.66 1.13
N PHE A 135 -5.27 -20.92 1.46
CA PHE A 135 -5.02 -21.49 2.79
C PHE A 135 -3.56 -21.46 3.28
N TYR A 136 -2.59 -21.35 2.36
CA TYR A 136 -1.16 -21.17 2.67
C TYR A 136 -0.69 -19.72 2.53
N ALA A 137 -1.60 -18.79 2.26
CA ALA A 137 -1.28 -17.41 1.96
C ALA A 137 -0.89 -16.64 3.23
N GLY A 138 0.40 -16.67 3.56
CA GLY A 138 0.98 -15.66 4.45
C GLY A 138 0.88 -14.26 3.85
N TYR A 139 1.27 -13.24 4.64
CA TYR A 139 1.30 -11.83 4.22
C TYR A 139 1.96 -11.59 2.85
N GLY A 140 2.94 -12.40 2.46
CA GLY A 140 3.60 -12.30 1.16
C GLY A 140 2.67 -12.55 -0.03
N THR A 141 1.76 -13.52 0.04
CA THR A 141 0.81 -13.83 -1.04
C THR A 141 -0.23 -12.72 -1.16
N VAL A 142 -0.78 -12.26 -0.02
CA VAL A 142 -1.71 -11.12 0.03
C VAL A 142 -1.06 -9.86 -0.57
N ASN A 143 0.16 -9.52 -0.15
CA ASN A 143 0.88 -8.35 -0.64
C ASN A 143 1.21 -8.45 -2.13
N ASN A 144 1.57 -9.64 -2.63
CA ASN A 144 1.81 -9.86 -4.07
C ASN A 144 0.54 -9.65 -4.91
N ASN A 145 -0.59 -10.21 -4.45
CA ASN A 145 -1.87 -10.06 -5.13
C ASN A 145 -2.33 -8.60 -5.12
N LEU A 146 -2.21 -7.92 -3.96
CA LEU A 146 -2.49 -6.49 -3.83
C LEU A 146 -1.65 -5.67 -4.80
N ALA A 147 -0.32 -5.82 -4.76
CA ALA A 147 0.58 -5.05 -5.60
C ALA A 147 0.29 -5.27 -7.09
N ARG A 148 0.10 -6.52 -7.54
CA ARG A 148 -0.22 -6.80 -8.94
C ARG A 148 -1.52 -6.12 -9.38
N LYS A 149 -2.57 -6.18 -8.55
CA LYS A 149 -3.87 -5.53 -8.84
C LYS A 149 -3.72 -4.02 -8.94
N VAL A 150 -3.05 -3.39 -7.96
CA VAL A 150 -2.86 -1.92 -7.90
C VAL A 150 -1.98 -1.43 -9.04
N ILE A 151 -0.80 -2.01 -9.23
CA ILE A 151 0.13 -1.60 -10.29
C ILE A 151 -0.48 -1.76 -11.69
N ARG A 152 -1.29 -2.79 -11.92
CA ARG A 152 -1.99 -2.96 -13.20
C ARG A 152 -2.95 -1.80 -13.47
N LYS A 153 -3.70 -1.34 -12.46
CA LYS A 153 -4.61 -0.19 -12.58
C LYS A 153 -3.83 1.10 -12.84
N LEU A 154 -2.81 1.38 -12.02
CA LEU A 154 -1.96 2.57 -12.17
C LEU A 154 -1.33 2.66 -13.57
N ARG A 155 -0.87 1.54 -14.13
CA ARG A 155 -0.36 1.50 -15.51
C ARG A 155 -1.43 1.75 -16.56
N LYS A 156 -2.59 1.09 -16.42
CA LYS A 156 -3.71 1.23 -17.37
C LYS A 156 -4.17 2.69 -17.45
N GLU A 157 -4.15 3.37 -16.31
CA GLU A 157 -4.57 4.77 -16.16
C GLU A 157 -3.40 5.76 -16.31
N ARG A 158 -2.20 5.27 -16.68
CA ARG A 158 -1.00 6.06 -17.03
C ARG A 158 -0.41 6.91 -15.89
N TYR A 159 -0.67 6.57 -14.63
CA TYR A 159 -0.01 7.17 -13.48
C TYR A 159 1.43 6.69 -13.27
N ILE A 160 1.76 5.51 -13.79
CA ILE A 160 3.11 4.94 -13.74
C ILE A 160 3.46 4.33 -15.10
N ALA A 161 4.75 4.22 -15.39
CA ALA A 161 5.23 3.68 -16.66
C ALA A 161 4.80 2.22 -16.89
N GLY A 162 4.31 1.97 -18.11
CA GLY A 162 3.94 0.65 -18.60
C GLY A 162 5.15 -0.22 -18.94
N LYS A 163 4.93 -1.54 -19.08
CA LYS A 163 5.97 -2.47 -19.55
C LYS A 163 6.38 -2.21 -21.00
N GLU A 164 5.56 -1.50 -21.77
CA GLU A 164 5.82 -1.18 -23.18
C GLU A 164 7.00 -0.22 -23.34
N LEU A 165 7.21 0.69 -22.38
CA LEU A 165 8.38 1.56 -22.30
C LEU A 165 9.71 0.76 -22.23
N LYS A 166 9.70 -0.43 -21.62
CA LYS A 166 10.87 -1.34 -21.59
C LYS A 166 11.27 -1.79 -22.99
N ARG A 167 10.31 -2.07 -23.88
CA ARG A 167 10.60 -2.50 -25.26
C ARG A 167 11.22 -1.38 -26.09
N MET A 168 10.88 -0.12 -25.78
CA MET A 168 11.44 1.04 -26.48
C MET A 168 12.84 1.43 -25.97
N MET A 169 13.17 1.14 -24.70
CA MET A 169 14.48 1.44 -24.10
C MET A 169 15.51 0.32 -24.21
N SER A 170 15.12 -0.85 -24.73
CA SER A 170 16.02 -2.02 -24.90
C SER A 170 16.45 -2.25 -26.35
N ASN A 171 16.16 -1.29 -27.24
CA ASN A 171 16.65 -1.21 -28.62
C ASN A 171 17.62 -0.04 -28.72
#